data_AF-A0A1Y5RQC9-F1
#
_entry.id   AF-A0A1Y5RQC9-F1
#
_cell.length_a   1.000
_cell.length_b   1.000
_cell.length_c   1.000
_cell.angle_alpha   90.00
_cell.angle_beta   90.00
_cell.angle_gamma   90.00
#
_symmetry.space_group_name_H-M   'P 1'
#
loop_
_entity.id
_entity.type
_entity.pdbx_description
1 polymer ?
#
loop_
_entity_poly.entity_id
_entity_poly.type
_entity_poly.pdbx_seq_one_letter_code
_entity_poly.pdbx_strand_id
1 'polypeptide(L)'
;MTDTPTLLLTFSGWCLMRIPTDPDPTDEPRGVSGYTFAYANEPDLDRIILFHPEEKFVRWPAWQAGPDDPENKGAPGAAPGLGVYVRAARVLHGDNVDHTLPGLVGAKVDLLEGPKLENRNWLLTLPGQEPIVPFILHISNDRGVDILRKNALDPDKPDQPVWKASAAALARCAAAGMNPEPDMVGRSTGIWDYVQKNKDRRDALVSHRAEIAAKPPYPDQENELAILDARIKSIETGLENPTSDRRIFMTQMVERFSFDILGFDAKVSAKTEKFIGMPVECDAKTGWPIGFWIGGWDPDLLAAHVEGSVRIPLTSS
;
A
#
# COMPACT_ATOMS: atom_id res chain seq x y z
N MET A 1 -33.90 -14.23 -12.33
CA MET A 1 -32.89 -13.18 -12.49
C MET A 1 -31.64 -13.90 -12.93
N THR A 2 -31.15 -13.62 -14.13
CA THR A 2 -29.87 -14.15 -14.60
C THR A 2 -28.76 -13.51 -13.77
N ASP A 3 -27.88 -14.33 -13.23
CA ASP A 3 -26.76 -13.88 -12.41
C ASP A 3 -25.80 -13.04 -13.27
N THR A 4 -25.73 -11.74 -13.00
CA THR A 4 -24.88 -10.81 -13.76
C THR A 4 -23.42 -11.24 -13.59
N PRO A 5 -22.70 -11.54 -14.68
CA PRO A 5 -21.32 -11.95 -14.57
C PRO A 5 -20.46 -10.85 -13.96
N THR A 6 -19.42 -11.24 -13.23
CA THR A 6 -18.53 -10.30 -12.53
C THR A 6 -17.08 -10.70 -12.76
N LEU A 7 -16.24 -9.74 -13.12
CA LEU A 7 -14.79 -9.90 -13.11
C LEU A 7 -14.28 -9.73 -11.67
N LEU A 8 -13.75 -10.79 -11.08
CA LEU A 8 -13.04 -10.77 -9.81
C LEU A 8 -11.53 -10.69 -10.08
N LEU A 9 -10.91 -9.63 -9.57
CA LEU A 9 -9.46 -9.46 -9.56
C LEU A 9 -8.98 -9.52 -8.11
N THR A 10 -8.05 -10.41 -7.79
CA THR A 10 -7.32 -10.38 -6.52
C THR A 10 -5.95 -9.79 -6.75
N PHE A 11 -5.45 -9.01 -5.80
CA PHE A 11 -4.17 -8.33 -5.91
C PHE A 11 -3.41 -8.37 -4.60
N SER A 12 -2.08 -8.35 -4.69
CA SER A 12 -1.23 -8.21 -3.51
C SER A 12 0.15 -7.66 -3.85
N GLY A 13 0.79 -7.07 -2.86
CA GLY A 13 2.17 -6.60 -2.98
C GLY A 13 2.53 -5.58 -1.91
N TRP A 14 3.70 -4.99 -2.06
CA TRP A 14 4.19 -3.98 -1.12
C TRP A 14 4.07 -2.58 -1.72
N CYS A 15 3.67 -1.64 -0.89
CA CYS A 15 3.59 -0.23 -1.22
C CYS A 15 4.48 0.59 -0.27
N LEU A 16 4.76 1.82 -0.67
CA LEU A 16 5.42 2.81 0.16
C LEU A 16 4.38 3.77 0.72
N MET A 17 4.51 4.08 2.01
CA MET A 17 3.63 4.96 2.75
C MET A 17 4.44 5.89 3.65
N ARG A 18 4.64 7.10 3.17
CA ARG A 18 5.55 8.09 3.77
C ARG A 18 4.75 9.09 4.59
N ILE A 19 4.26 8.62 5.73
CA ILE A 19 3.37 9.38 6.61
C ILE A 19 4.13 9.84 7.87
N PRO A 20 3.97 11.10 8.32
CA PRO A 20 4.25 11.45 9.71
C PRO A 20 3.24 10.72 10.60
N THR A 21 3.67 10.35 11.79
CA THR A 21 2.88 9.54 12.70
C THR A 21 2.70 10.23 14.04
N ASP A 22 1.56 9.99 14.67
CA ASP A 22 1.21 10.54 15.99
C ASP A 22 2.38 10.40 16.99
N PRO A 23 2.81 11.48 17.65
CA PRO A 23 2.11 12.77 17.81
C PRO A 23 2.42 13.87 16.79
N ASP A 24 3.13 13.57 15.70
CA ASP A 24 3.47 14.60 14.72
C ASP A 24 2.22 15.14 13.99
N PRO A 25 2.17 16.46 13.68
CA PRO A 25 1.18 17.04 12.78
C PRO A 25 1.16 16.35 11.41
N THR A 26 0.00 16.33 10.76
CA THR A 26 -0.15 15.71 9.43
C THR A 26 0.55 16.46 8.29
N ASP A 27 1.19 17.58 8.56
CA ASP A 27 2.03 18.33 7.64
C ASP A 27 3.50 18.39 8.07
N GLU A 28 3.91 17.63 9.09
CA GLU A 28 5.32 17.52 9.51
C GLU A 28 6.14 16.78 8.43
N PRO A 29 7.08 17.47 7.75
CA PRO A 29 7.76 16.93 6.57
C PRO A 29 8.78 15.83 6.89
N ARG A 30 9.33 15.78 8.11
CA ARG A 30 10.47 14.90 8.41
C ARG A 30 10.18 13.85 9.48
N GLY A 31 9.11 14.01 10.24
CA GLY A 31 8.85 13.20 11.43
C GLY A 31 9.83 13.59 12.55
N VAL A 32 9.30 13.91 13.72
CA VAL A 32 10.10 14.44 14.84
C VAL A 32 9.86 13.63 16.10
N SER A 33 8.60 13.34 16.40
CA SER A 33 8.16 12.73 17.64
C SER A 33 7.46 11.38 17.43
N GLY A 34 7.00 11.11 16.21
CA GLY A 34 6.37 9.85 15.82
C GLY A 34 7.35 8.68 15.76
N TYR A 35 6.91 7.60 15.11
CA TYR A 35 7.72 6.40 14.89
C TYR A 35 8.21 6.26 13.44
N THR A 36 7.95 7.25 12.60
CA THR A 36 8.40 7.36 11.22
C THR A 36 9.21 8.64 11.03
N PHE A 37 10.30 8.55 10.28
CA PHE A 37 11.24 9.66 10.08
C PHE A 37 11.67 9.68 8.63
N ALA A 38 11.93 10.84 8.03
CA ALA A 38 12.66 10.99 6.78
C ALA A 38 14.08 11.52 7.05
N TYR A 39 15.10 10.84 6.53
CA TYR A 39 16.52 11.16 6.75
C TYR A 39 17.11 12.03 5.64
N ALA A 40 18.22 12.72 5.89
CA ALA A 40 18.66 13.88 5.08
C ALA A 40 18.77 13.65 3.55
N ASN A 41 19.05 12.41 3.10
CA ASN A 41 19.11 12.05 1.68
C ASN A 41 17.77 11.58 1.09
N GLU A 42 16.68 11.67 1.84
CA GLU A 42 15.35 11.20 1.48
C GLU A 42 14.41 12.40 1.28
N PRO A 43 13.41 12.28 0.40
CA PRO A 43 12.39 13.32 0.26
C PRO A 43 11.57 13.48 1.56
N ASP A 44 10.71 14.50 1.62
CA ASP A 44 9.81 14.76 2.76
C ASP A 44 8.60 13.84 2.76
N LEU A 45 8.14 13.45 3.95
CA LEU A 45 6.91 12.69 4.17
C LEU A 45 5.72 13.45 3.55
N ASP A 46 5.19 12.92 2.46
CA ASP A 46 4.15 13.55 1.64
C ASP A 46 2.75 12.96 1.89
N ARG A 47 2.70 11.93 2.74
CA ARG A 47 1.54 11.10 3.09
C ARG A 47 0.97 10.26 1.95
N ILE A 48 1.64 10.25 0.80
CA ILE A 48 1.13 9.60 -0.39
C ILE A 48 1.36 8.08 -0.25
N ILE A 49 0.32 7.32 -0.58
CA ILE A 49 0.38 5.87 -0.76
C ILE A 49 0.88 5.61 -2.18
N LEU A 50 2.06 5.03 -2.32
CA LEU A 50 2.69 4.74 -3.60
C LEU A 50 2.76 3.22 -3.79
N PHE A 51 1.91 2.68 -4.66
CA PHE A 51 1.99 1.26 -5.00
C PHE A 51 3.20 0.96 -5.86
N HIS A 52 3.62 1.89 -6.74
CA HIS A 52 4.77 1.75 -7.62
C HIS A 52 5.68 3.00 -7.55
N PRO A 53 6.46 3.20 -6.47
CA PRO A 53 7.31 4.38 -6.33
C PRO A 53 8.54 4.34 -7.23
N GLU A 54 9.08 5.51 -7.54
CA GLU A 54 10.38 5.67 -8.19
C GLU A 54 11.55 5.28 -7.27
N GLU A 55 12.70 4.90 -7.84
CA GLU A 55 13.90 4.45 -7.12
C GLU A 55 14.39 5.44 -6.05
N LYS A 56 14.24 6.75 -6.28
CA LYS A 56 14.68 7.79 -5.33
C LYS A 56 13.97 7.74 -3.97
N PHE A 57 12.83 7.06 -3.88
CA PHE A 57 12.08 6.91 -2.63
C PHE A 57 12.49 5.67 -1.82
N VAL A 58 13.36 4.83 -2.39
CA VAL A 58 13.74 3.53 -1.83
C VAL A 58 14.90 3.68 -0.85
N ARG A 59 14.73 3.18 0.38
CA ARG A 59 15.79 3.20 1.39
C ARG A 59 16.81 2.11 1.11
N TRP A 60 18.11 2.40 1.09
CA TRP A 60 19.16 1.37 1.05
C TRP A 60 19.63 0.98 2.48
N PRO A 61 20.11 -0.24 2.77
CA PRO A 61 20.15 -1.45 1.95
C PRO A 61 18.83 -2.18 2.00
N ALA A 62 17.83 -1.75 1.23
CA ALA A 62 16.57 -2.46 1.26
C ALA A 62 16.43 -3.42 0.08
N TRP A 63 16.73 -3.06 -1.17
CA TRP A 63 16.16 -3.82 -2.28
C TRP A 63 17.19 -4.15 -3.37
N GLN A 64 17.57 -5.41 -3.47
CA GLN A 64 18.14 -6.00 -4.68
C GLN A 64 17.27 -7.18 -5.10
N ALA A 65 16.02 -6.91 -5.49
CA ALA A 65 15.20 -7.88 -6.23
C ALA A 65 13.82 -7.30 -6.54
N GLY A 66 13.46 -7.30 -7.83
CA GLY A 66 12.06 -7.20 -8.22
C GLY A 66 11.26 -8.44 -7.80
N PRO A 67 9.92 -8.43 -7.95
CA PRO A 67 9.05 -9.56 -7.61
C PRO A 67 9.36 -10.88 -8.36
N ASP A 68 10.20 -10.82 -9.40
CA ASP A 68 10.55 -11.96 -10.26
C ASP A 68 11.98 -12.48 -10.04
N ASP A 69 12.73 -12.01 -9.05
CA ASP A 69 14.06 -12.55 -8.76
C ASP A 69 13.96 -13.91 -8.03
N PRO A 70 14.31 -15.03 -8.70
CA PRO A 70 14.21 -16.36 -8.10
C PRO A 70 15.28 -16.61 -7.03
N GLU A 71 16.37 -15.84 -7.00
CA GLU A 71 17.51 -16.05 -6.10
C GLU A 71 17.27 -15.47 -4.69
N ASN A 72 16.28 -14.59 -4.51
CA ASN A 72 16.09 -13.81 -3.27
C ASN A 72 14.82 -14.13 -2.47
N LYS A 73 14.15 -15.25 -2.76
CA LYS A 73 13.16 -15.84 -1.85
C LYS A 73 13.84 -16.35 -0.57
N GLY A 74 14.17 -15.46 0.35
CA GLY A 74 14.62 -15.82 1.70
C GLY A 74 15.98 -15.28 2.16
N ALA A 75 16.52 -14.23 1.55
CA ALA A 75 17.66 -13.53 2.15
C ALA A 75 17.21 -12.86 3.48
N PRO A 76 17.83 -13.20 4.63
CA PRO A 76 17.49 -12.59 5.91
C PRO A 76 17.70 -11.07 5.86
N GLY A 77 16.68 -10.29 6.22
CA GLY A 77 16.76 -8.83 6.28
C GLY A 77 16.60 -8.06 4.96
N ALA A 78 16.38 -8.73 3.81
CA ALA A 78 16.03 -8.06 2.55
C ALA A 78 14.54 -7.68 2.53
N ALA A 79 14.21 -6.50 1.99
CA ALA A 79 12.82 -6.14 1.81
C ALA A 79 12.24 -6.66 0.48
N PRO A 80 10.95 -6.97 0.45
CA PRO A 80 10.27 -7.51 -0.71
C PRO A 80 10.15 -6.44 -1.82
N GLY A 81 10.20 -6.88 -3.08
CA GLY A 81 10.01 -6.00 -4.23
C GLY A 81 8.70 -5.21 -4.11
N LEU A 82 8.80 -3.88 -4.24
CA LEU A 82 7.62 -3.02 -4.28
C LEU A 82 6.80 -3.22 -5.55
N GLY A 83 5.54 -2.83 -5.45
CA GLY A 83 4.55 -3.00 -6.49
C GLY A 83 3.39 -3.83 -5.98
N VAL A 84 2.18 -3.36 -6.25
CA VAL A 84 0.94 -4.13 -6.06
C VAL A 84 0.49 -4.62 -7.43
N TYR A 85 0.24 -5.92 -7.54
CA TYR A 85 -0.08 -6.56 -8.81
C TYR A 85 -1.27 -7.50 -8.68
N VAL A 86 -1.99 -7.69 -9.78
CA VAL A 86 -3.04 -8.70 -9.90
C VAL A 86 -2.41 -10.10 -9.77
N ARG A 87 -2.91 -10.88 -8.82
CA ARG A 87 -2.47 -12.26 -8.54
C ARG A 87 -3.40 -13.30 -9.14
N ALA A 88 -4.69 -13.00 -9.24
CA ALA A 88 -5.65 -13.84 -9.94
C ALA A 88 -6.73 -12.99 -10.59
N ALA A 89 -7.26 -13.49 -11.71
CA ALA A 89 -8.37 -12.88 -12.42
C ALA A 89 -9.34 -13.96 -12.91
N ARG A 90 -10.63 -13.77 -12.59
CA ARG A 90 -11.68 -14.77 -12.83
C ARG A 90 -12.96 -14.07 -13.25
N VAL A 91 -13.69 -14.63 -14.20
CA VAL A 91 -15.10 -14.27 -14.44
C VAL A 91 -15.97 -15.20 -13.62
N LEU A 92 -16.92 -14.62 -12.88
CA LEU A 92 -17.84 -15.32 -12.00
C LEU A 92 -19.28 -15.15 -12.49
N HIS A 93 -20.11 -16.18 -12.30
CA HIS A 93 -21.58 -16.07 -12.29
C HIS A 93 -22.06 -16.42 -10.89
N GLY A 94 -22.45 -15.40 -10.12
CA GLY A 94 -22.64 -15.51 -8.68
C GLY A 94 -21.31 -15.83 -8.00
N ASP A 95 -21.28 -16.93 -7.25
CA ASP A 95 -20.06 -17.42 -6.58
C ASP A 95 -19.28 -18.47 -7.41
N ASN A 96 -19.81 -18.87 -8.57
CA ASN A 96 -19.17 -19.89 -9.40
C ASN A 96 -18.17 -19.26 -10.37
N VAL A 97 -16.97 -19.83 -10.42
CA VAL A 97 -15.95 -19.46 -11.42
C VAL A 97 -16.37 -20.04 -12.77
N ASP A 98 -16.59 -19.18 -13.76
CA ASP A 98 -16.81 -19.59 -15.14
C ASP A 98 -15.45 -19.87 -15.82
N HIS A 99 -14.60 -18.85 -15.92
CA HIS A 99 -13.26 -19.01 -16.48
C HIS A 99 -12.23 -18.06 -15.86
N THR A 100 -10.95 -18.37 -16.07
CA THR A 100 -9.82 -17.56 -15.59
C THR A 100 -9.22 -16.71 -16.71
N LEU A 101 -8.67 -15.55 -16.35
CA LEU A 101 -8.07 -14.60 -17.27
C LEU A 101 -6.56 -14.43 -16.98
N PRO A 102 -5.70 -15.42 -17.30
CA PRO A 102 -4.28 -15.38 -16.94
C PRO A 102 -3.52 -14.18 -17.52
N GLY A 103 -4.01 -13.55 -18.61
CA GLY A 103 -3.38 -12.33 -19.12
C GLY A 103 -3.76 -11.03 -18.40
N LEU A 104 -4.54 -11.10 -17.32
CA LEU A 104 -4.66 -10.01 -16.35
C LEU A 104 -3.67 -10.19 -15.18
N VAL A 105 -3.16 -11.40 -14.93
CA VAL A 105 -2.16 -11.66 -13.87
C VAL A 105 -0.88 -10.90 -14.18
N GLY A 106 -0.31 -10.26 -13.15
CA GLY A 106 0.85 -9.37 -13.26
C GLY A 106 0.51 -7.95 -13.72
N ALA A 107 -0.76 -7.63 -14.01
CA ALA A 107 -1.14 -6.23 -14.23
C ALA A 107 -0.87 -5.40 -12.97
N LYS A 108 -0.35 -4.19 -13.16
CA LYS A 108 -0.13 -3.24 -12.08
C LYS A 108 -1.48 -2.83 -11.53
N VAL A 109 -1.61 -2.86 -10.21
CA VAL A 109 -2.68 -2.17 -9.49
C VAL A 109 -2.06 -0.90 -8.92
N ASP A 110 -2.72 0.23 -9.10
CA ASP A 110 -2.24 1.52 -8.63
C ASP A 110 -3.37 2.38 -8.08
N LEU A 111 -2.99 3.37 -7.27
CA LEU A 111 -3.86 4.41 -6.75
C LEU A 111 -3.33 5.77 -7.22
N LEU A 112 -4.10 6.45 -8.08
CA LEU A 112 -3.63 7.65 -8.78
C LEU A 112 -3.92 8.95 -8.03
N GLU A 113 -3.28 10.03 -8.49
CA GLU A 113 -3.48 11.42 -8.01
C GLU A 113 -3.07 11.69 -6.55
N GLY A 114 -2.11 10.93 -6.03
CA GLY A 114 -1.55 11.17 -4.70
C GLY A 114 -2.51 10.80 -3.56
N PRO A 115 -2.97 9.54 -3.50
CA PRO A 115 -3.88 9.04 -2.45
C PRO A 115 -3.26 9.19 -1.06
N LYS A 116 -4.03 9.62 -0.06
CA LYS A 116 -3.56 9.77 1.33
C LYS A 116 -4.55 9.14 2.29
N LEU A 117 -4.07 8.57 3.39
CA LEU A 117 -4.88 8.40 4.59
C LEU A 117 -5.21 9.79 5.13
N GLU A 118 -6.45 10.22 4.92
CA GLU A 118 -6.89 11.56 5.33
C GLU A 118 -7.40 11.56 6.77
N ASN A 119 -6.46 11.65 7.71
CA ASN A 119 -6.71 12.23 9.02
C ASN A 119 -6.10 13.64 9.11
N ARG A 120 -6.70 14.49 9.93
CA ARG A 120 -6.14 15.78 10.34
C ARG A 120 -6.06 15.82 11.86
N ASN A 121 -5.20 14.98 12.44
CA ASN A 121 -5.02 14.86 13.90
C ASN A 121 -6.35 14.65 14.64
N TRP A 122 -7.11 13.65 14.19
CA TRP A 122 -8.39 13.23 14.77
C TRP A 122 -9.56 14.20 14.55
N LEU A 123 -9.38 15.23 13.71
CA LEU A 123 -10.45 16.16 13.35
C LEU A 123 -11.47 15.58 12.38
N LEU A 124 -11.07 14.63 11.53
CA LEU A 124 -11.95 14.03 10.53
C LEU A 124 -12.49 12.67 11.01
N THR A 125 -11.61 11.80 11.48
CA THR A 125 -11.91 10.43 11.91
C THR A 125 -10.97 10.01 13.04
N LEU A 126 -11.27 8.88 13.69
CA LEU A 126 -10.34 8.28 14.67
C LEU A 126 -9.14 7.63 13.97
N PRO A 127 -8.02 7.41 14.67
CA PRO A 127 -6.90 6.60 14.16
C PRO A 127 -7.36 5.23 13.66
N GLY A 128 -6.90 4.84 12.47
CA GLY A 128 -7.30 3.60 11.82
C GLY A 128 -8.67 3.64 11.15
N GLN A 129 -9.31 4.81 11.09
CA GLN A 129 -10.60 5.03 10.43
C GLN A 129 -10.50 6.10 9.35
N GLU A 130 -9.30 6.41 8.89
CA GLU A 130 -9.05 7.33 7.80
C GLU A 130 -9.58 6.76 6.47
N PRO A 131 -10.31 7.55 5.67
CA PRO A 131 -10.52 7.20 4.27
C PRO A 131 -9.25 7.48 3.46
N ILE A 132 -9.07 6.72 2.38
CA ILE A 132 -8.06 7.04 1.37
C ILE A 132 -8.66 8.06 0.38
N VAL A 133 -8.07 9.25 0.29
CA VAL A 133 -8.54 10.34 -0.58
C VAL A 133 -7.36 10.99 -1.32
N PRO A 134 -7.43 11.18 -2.65
CA PRO A 134 -8.42 10.58 -3.56
C PRO A 134 -8.29 9.04 -3.60
N PHE A 135 -9.36 8.36 -4.04
CA PHE A 135 -9.31 6.93 -4.33
C PHE A 135 -9.62 6.71 -5.82
N ILE A 136 -8.56 6.56 -6.62
CA ILE A 136 -8.65 6.32 -8.06
C ILE A 136 -7.92 5.02 -8.36
N LEU A 137 -8.69 3.94 -8.49
CA LEU A 137 -8.15 2.63 -8.81
C LEU A 137 -7.78 2.58 -10.28
N HIS A 138 -6.54 2.18 -10.57
CA HIS A 138 -6.07 1.93 -11.92
C HIS A 138 -5.43 0.55 -12.03
N ILE A 139 -5.84 -0.23 -13.02
CA ILE A 139 -5.27 -1.55 -13.30
C ILE A 139 -4.82 -1.57 -14.76
N SER A 140 -3.52 -1.79 -14.98
CA SER A 140 -2.95 -1.71 -16.33
C SER A 140 -1.79 -2.67 -16.59
N ASN A 141 -1.56 -2.99 -17.87
CA ASN A 141 -0.35 -3.69 -18.31
C ASN A 141 0.04 -3.34 -19.76
N ASP A 142 1.23 -3.79 -20.17
CA ASP A 142 1.79 -3.66 -21.51
C ASP A 142 0.99 -4.40 -22.61
N ARG A 143 0.23 -5.42 -22.20
CA ARG A 143 -0.75 -6.11 -23.07
C ARG A 143 -1.98 -5.25 -23.34
N GLY A 144 -2.06 -4.03 -22.83
CA GLY A 144 -3.11 -3.04 -23.11
C GLY A 144 -4.40 -3.27 -22.32
N VAL A 145 -4.28 -3.97 -21.19
CA VAL A 145 -5.27 -3.87 -20.11
C VAL A 145 -5.22 -2.45 -19.57
N ASP A 146 -6.39 -1.85 -19.42
CA ASP A 146 -6.56 -0.51 -18.86
C ASP A 146 -7.96 -0.39 -18.27
N ILE A 147 -8.04 -0.41 -16.95
CA ILE A 147 -9.25 -0.31 -16.14
C ILE A 147 -9.03 0.81 -15.13
N LEU A 148 -9.86 1.83 -15.16
CA LEU A 148 -9.79 2.98 -14.25
C LEU A 148 -11.16 3.28 -13.67
N ARG A 149 -11.21 3.50 -12.35
CA ARG A 149 -12.41 3.99 -11.67
C ARG A 149 -12.05 4.93 -10.53
N LYS A 150 -12.63 6.12 -10.58
CA LYS A 150 -12.59 7.10 -9.50
C LYS A 150 -13.74 6.87 -8.53
N ASN A 151 -13.45 6.83 -7.24
CA ASN A 151 -14.46 6.93 -6.19
C ASN A 151 -14.69 8.41 -5.84
N ALA A 152 -15.93 8.86 -5.87
CA ALA A 152 -16.35 10.09 -5.22
C ALA A 152 -16.58 9.81 -3.74
N LEU A 153 -15.93 10.53 -2.81
CA LEU A 153 -16.11 10.33 -1.35
C LEU A 153 -17.57 10.52 -0.90
N ASP A 154 -18.25 11.50 -1.49
CA ASP A 154 -19.70 11.69 -1.42
C ASP A 154 -20.24 11.71 -2.86
N PRO A 155 -20.97 10.66 -3.32
CA PRO A 155 -21.50 10.60 -4.68
C PRO A 155 -22.47 11.73 -5.04
N ASP A 156 -23.16 12.30 -4.05
CA ASP A 156 -24.08 13.43 -4.26
C ASP A 156 -23.33 14.76 -4.36
N LYS A 157 -22.07 14.81 -3.88
CA LYS A 157 -21.20 15.98 -3.87
C LYS A 157 -19.76 15.59 -4.24
N PRO A 158 -19.53 15.11 -5.48
CA PRO A 158 -18.26 14.44 -5.84
C PRO A 158 -17.02 15.32 -5.75
N ASP A 159 -17.18 16.64 -5.88
CA ASP A 159 -16.10 17.63 -5.82
C ASP A 159 -15.97 18.29 -4.44
N GLN A 160 -16.71 17.83 -3.43
CA GLN A 160 -16.62 18.39 -2.10
C GLN A 160 -15.25 18.09 -1.48
N PRO A 161 -14.54 19.10 -0.95
CA PRO A 161 -13.28 18.85 -0.27
C PRO A 161 -13.50 18.02 1.00
N VAL A 162 -12.55 17.14 1.32
CA VAL A 162 -12.65 16.15 2.41
C VAL A 162 -13.05 16.74 3.76
N TRP A 163 -12.58 17.96 4.10
CA TRP A 163 -12.89 18.63 5.38
C TRP A 163 -14.32 19.19 5.47
N LYS A 164 -15.09 19.14 4.39
CA LYS A 164 -16.53 19.46 4.38
C LYS A 164 -17.42 18.22 4.26
N ALA A 165 -16.82 17.04 4.05
CA ALA A 165 -17.55 15.79 3.93
C ALA A 165 -18.32 15.49 5.22
N SER A 166 -19.48 14.86 5.10
CA SER A 166 -20.24 14.41 6.26
C SER A 166 -19.54 13.23 6.94
N ALA A 167 -19.84 13.00 8.23
CA ALA A 167 -19.35 11.81 8.93
C ALA A 167 -19.74 10.50 8.22
N ALA A 168 -20.94 10.46 7.62
CA ALA A 168 -21.40 9.29 6.85
C ALA A 168 -20.57 9.09 5.56
N ALA A 169 -20.23 10.17 4.86
CA ALA A 169 -19.38 10.10 3.66
C ALA A 169 -17.96 9.63 4.00
N LEU A 170 -17.38 10.12 5.11
CA LEU A 170 -16.08 9.66 5.62
C LEU A 170 -16.14 8.17 6.00
N ALA A 171 -17.13 7.78 6.81
CA ALA A 171 -17.27 6.42 7.31
C ALA A 171 -17.49 5.38 6.21
N ARG A 172 -18.13 5.76 5.09
CA ARG A 172 -18.36 4.87 3.95
C ARG A 172 -17.06 4.34 3.33
N CYS A 173 -16.01 5.14 3.33
CA CYS A 173 -14.71 4.78 2.73
C CYS A 173 -13.60 4.63 3.77
N ALA A 174 -13.93 4.72 5.05
CA ALA A 174 -12.99 4.62 6.17
C ALA A 174 -12.48 3.19 6.34
N ALA A 175 -11.26 3.07 6.87
CA ALA A 175 -10.80 1.82 7.44
C ALA A 175 -11.66 1.38 8.66
N ALA A 176 -11.74 0.08 8.88
CA ALA A 176 -12.47 -0.54 9.99
C ALA A 176 -11.66 -0.59 11.31
N GLY A 177 -10.73 0.35 11.51
CA GLY A 177 -9.80 0.36 12.64
C GLY A 177 -8.49 -0.37 12.35
N MET A 178 -7.52 -0.17 13.24
CA MET A 178 -6.25 -0.89 13.27
C MET A 178 -6.32 -2.06 14.22
N ASN A 179 -6.03 -3.27 13.73
CA ASN A 179 -6.08 -4.49 14.52
C ASN A 179 -4.77 -5.28 14.41
N PRO A 180 -4.24 -5.83 15.52
CA PRO A 180 -3.07 -6.70 15.47
C PRO A 180 -3.45 -8.07 14.91
N GLU A 181 -2.87 -8.45 13.78
CA GLU A 181 -3.17 -9.68 13.05
C GLU A 181 -1.93 -10.38 12.51
N PRO A 182 -1.06 -10.87 13.41
CA PRO A 182 0.21 -11.48 13.04
C PRO A 182 0.05 -12.69 12.10
N ASP A 183 -1.02 -13.47 12.24
CA ASP A 183 -1.26 -14.63 11.36
C ASP A 183 -1.59 -14.21 9.93
N MET A 184 -2.33 -13.11 9.77
CA MET A 184 -2.65 -12.56 8.44
C MET A 184 -1.36 -12.02 7.80
N VAL A 185 -0.64 -11.17 8.53
CA VAL A 185 0.64 -10.62 8.05
C VAL A 185 1.62 -11.74 7.71
N GLY A 186 1.80 -12.72 8.59
CA GLY A 186 2.72 -13.84 8.39
C GLY A 186 2.39 -14.68 7.16
N ARG A 187 1.11 -14.98 6.90
CA ARG A 187 0.70 -15.70 5.68
C ARG A 187 0.96 -14.92 4.40
N SER A 188 0.70 -13.62 4.39
CA SER A 188 0.80 -12.79 3.18
C SER A 188 2.22 -12.33 2.88
N THR A 189 3.03 -12.15 3.92
CA THR A 189 4.38 -11.56 3.80
C THR A 189 5.51 -12.55 4.07
N GLY A 190 5.23 -13.67 4.74
CA GLY A 190 6.25 -14.57 5.29
C GLY A 190 6.90 -14.08 6.59
N ILE A 191 6.55 -12.89 7.10
CA ILE A 191 7.12 -12.31 8.31
C ILE A 191 6.31 -12.81 9.53
N TRP A 192 6.80 -13.88 10.15
CA TRP A 192 6.20 -14.45 11.37
C TRP A 192 6.83 -13.91 12.65
N ASP A 193 8.14 -13.66 12.61
CA ASP A 193 8.89 -13.09 13.73
C ASP A 193 9.37 -11.68 13.37
N TYR A 194 8.53 -10.70 13.69
CA TYR A 194 8.80 -9.29 13.44
C TYR A 194 9.95 -8.75 14.31
N VAL A 195 10.23 -9.37 15.46
CA VAL A 195 11.37 -8.99 16.30
C VAL A 195 12.66 -9.45 15.64
N GLN A 196 12.72 -10.70 15.19
CA GLN A 196 13.88 -11.22 14.47
C GLN A 196 14.12 -10.46 13.16
N LYS A 197 13.07 -10.18 12.37
CA LYS A 197 13.15 -9.34 11.17
C LYS A 197 13.85 -8.01 11.44
N ASN A 198 13.49 -7.32 12.54
CA ASN A 198 14.09 -6.04 12.88
C ASN A 198 15.52 -6.16 13.42
N LYS A 199 15.87 -7.27 14.09
CA LYS A 199 17.26 -7.57 14.45
C LYS A 199 18.11 -7.78 13.20
N ASP A 200 17.64 -8.58 12.25
CA ASP A 200 18.32 -8.83 10.98
C ASP A 200 18.52 -7.52 10.21
N ARG A 201 17.48 -6.67 10.17
CA ARG A 201 17.56 -5.35 9.57
C ARG A 201 18.60 -4.44 10.23
N ARG A 202 18.62 -4.40 11.57
CA ARG A 202 19.62 -3.65 12.33
C ARG A 202 21.04 -4.14 12.04
N ASP A 203 21.25 -5.46 12.01
CA ASP A 203 22.56 -6.05 11.76
C ASP A 203 23.05 -5.79 10.33
N ALA A 204 22.13 -5.80 9.34
CA ALA A 204 22.43 -5.40 7.97
C ALA A 204 22.83 -3.91 7.87
N LEU A 205 22.15 -3.01 8.58
CA LEU A 205 22.52 -1.60 8.65
C LEU A 205 23.88 -1.38 9.33
N VAL A 206 24.17 -2.09 10.42
CA VAL A 206 25.48 -2.05 11.10
C VAL A 206 26.59 -2.50 10.16
N SER A 207 26.36 -3.59 9.42
CA SER A 207 27.32 -4.12 8.44
C SER A 207 27.56 -3.10 7.32
N HIS A 208 26.49 -2.53 6.76
CA HIS A 208 26.60 -1.51 5.72
C HIS A 208 27.31 -0.25 6.21
N ARG A 209 27.03 0.18 7.44
CA ARG A 209 27.74 1.30 8.07
C ARG A 209 29.23 1.01 8.18
N ALA A 210 29.62 -0.20 8.58
CA ALA A 210 31.03 -0.59 8.65
C ALA A 210 31.70 -0.60 7.27
N GLU A 211 30.99 -1.05 6.22
CA GLU A 211 31.47 -0.97 4.83
C GLU A 211 31.71 0.48 4.40
N ILE A 212 30.76 1.39 4.66
CA ILE A 212 30.91 2.82 4.35
C ILE A 212 32.10 3.42 5.12
N ALA A 213 32.25 3.12 6.41
CA ALA A 213 33.34 3.62 7.23
C ALA A 213 34.73 3.12 6.78
N ALA A 214 34.80 1.93 6.19
CA ALA A 214 36.03 1.35 5.67
C ALA A 214 36.46 1.91 4.30
N LYS A 215 35.56 2.61 3.58
CA LYS A 215 35.90 3.26 2.30
C LYS A 215 36.83 4.46 2.52
N PRO A 216 37.70 4.79 1.55
CA PRO A 216 38.44 6.05 1.55
C PRO A 216 37.47 7.25 1.68
N PRO A 217 37.84 8.33 2.39
CA PRO A 217 36.94 9.46 2.59
C PRO A 217 36.42 10.07 1.28
N TYR A 218 35.12 10.37 1.24
CA TYR A 218 34.44 11.06 0.14
C TYR A 218 33.45 12.11 0.69
N PRO A 219 33.07 13.13 -0.11
CA PRO A 219 32.37 14.33 0.39
C PRO A 219 31.10 14.08 1.21
N ASP A 220 30.34 13.01 0.93
CA ASP A 220 29.07 12.71 1.60
C ASP A 220 29.17 11.60 2.66
N GLN A 221 30.36 11.08 2.93
CA GLN A 221 30.55 9.92 3.81
C GLN A 221 30.02 10.17 5.23
N GLU A 222 30.27 11.33 5.82
CA GLU A 222 29.79 11.67 7.17
C GLU A 222 28.26 11.73 7.23
N ASN A 223 27.62 12.26 6.19
CA ASN A 223 26.16 12.30 6.09
C ASN A 223 25.57 10.90 5.98
N GLU A 224 26.14 10.04 5.13
CA GLU A 224 25.70 8.64 5.01
C GLU A 224 25.83 7.87 6.33
N LEU A 225 26.95 8.04 7.04
CA LEU A 225 27.17 7.42 8.34
C LEU A 225 26.17 7.93 9.39
N ALA A 226 25.91 9.23 9.45
CA ALA A 226 24.93 9.81 10.37
C ALA A 226 23.51 9.30 10.12
N ILE A 227 23.13 9.12 8.86
CA ILE A 227 21.83 8.56 8.47
C ILE A 227 21.71 7.10 8.92
N LEU A 228 22.75 6.30 8.69
CA LEU A 228 22.77 4.90 9.14
C LEU A 228 22.73 4.80 10.66
N ASP A 229 23.47 5.66 11.37
CA ASP A 229 23.45 5.74 12.84
C ASP A 229 22.05 6.05 13.37
N ALA A 230 21.36 7.02 12.78
CA ALA A 230 20.02 7.39 13.20
C ALA A 230 19.01 6.25 12.99
N ARG A 231 19.10 5.54 11.85
CA ARG A 231 18.25 4.35 11.59
C ARG A 231 18.51 3.21 12.55
N ILE A 232 19.79 2.85 12.74
CA ILE A 232 20.19 1.81 13.69
C ILE A 232 19.63 2.15 15.07
N LYS A 233 19.82 3.39 15.54
CA LYS A 233 19.33 3.83 16.84
C LYS A 233 17.79 3.76 16.93
N SER A 234 17.08 4.12 15.88
CA SER A 234 15.62 4.03 15.84
C SER A 234 15.14 2.59 16.05
N ILE A 235 15.70 1.63 15.29
CA ILE A 235 15.37 0.21 15.41
C ILE A 235 15.77 -0.34 16.78
N GLU A 236 16.96 0.00 17.28
CA GLU A 236 17.41 -0.42 18.61
C GLU A 236 16.47 0.05 19.71
N THR A 237 16.01 1.29 19.64
CA THR A 237 15.05 1.83 20.62
C THR A 237 13.73 1.06 20.56
N GLY A 238 13.25 0.72 19.35
CA GLY A 238 12.07 -0.13 19.21
C GLY A 238 12.27 -1.54 19.80
N LEU A 239 13.46 -2.12 19.61
CA LEU A 239 13.83 -3.44 20.13
C LEU A 239 13.99 -3.49 21.66
N GLU A 240 14.13 -2.35 22.34
CA GLU A 240 14.10 -2.28 23.82
C GLU A 240 12.71 -2.68 24.37
N ASN A 241 11.64 -2.43 23.62
CA ASN A 241 10.27 -2.76 24.02
C ASN A 241 9.38 -3.15 22.81
N PRO A 242 9.66 -4.29 22.16
CA PRO A 242 9.12 -4.59 20.83
C PRO A 242 7.60 -4.87 20.80
N THR A 243 6.99 -5.14 21.96
CA THR A 243 5.55 -5.44 22.06
C THR A 243 4.67 -4.20 22.20
N SER A 244 5.26 -3.02 22.43
CA SER A 244 4.50 -1.79 22.58
C SER A 244 5.10 -0.58 21.87
N ASP A 245 6.40 -0.59 21.55
CA ASP A 245 6.98 0.46 20.73
C ASP A 245 6.49 0.33 19.28
N ARG A 246 5.85 1.38 18.78
CA ARG A 246 5.24 1.42 17.45
C ARG A 246 6.26 1.25 16.31
N ARG A 247 7.56 1.45 16.55
CA ARG A 247 8.62 1.17 15.55
C ARG A 247 8.71 -0.31 15.18
N ILE A 248 8.26 -1.20 16.06
CA ILE A 248 8.33 -2.66 15.88
C ILE A 248 6.94 -3.28 15.88
N PHE A 249 6.09 -2.91 16.84
CA PHE A 249 4.76 -3.48 17.03
C PHE A 249 3.82 -3.25 15.84
N MET A 250 3.98 -2.15 15.11
CA MET A 250 3.16 -1.81 13.95
C MET A 250 3.28 -2.82 12.80
N THR A 251 4.35 -3.62 12.75
CA THR A 251 4.50 -4.70 11.76
C THR A 251 3.39 -5.74 11.88
N GLN A 252 2.69 -5.83 13.01
CA GLN A 252 1.57 -6.75 13.16
C GLN A 252 0.21 -6.11 12.85
N MET A 253 0.16 -4.80 12.62
CA MET A 253 -1.10 -4.07 12.46
C MET A 253 -1.64 -4.16 11.04
N VAL A 254 -2.96 -4.22 10.94
CA VAL A 254 -3.72 -4.24 9.70
C VAL A 254 -4.89 -3.26 9.79
N GLU A 255 -5.09 -2.48 8.73
CA GLU A 255 -6.24 -1.63 8.48
C GLU A 255 -7.05 -2.21 7.32
N ARG A 256 -8.37 -2.35 7.48
CA ARG A 256 -9.26 -2.92 6.47
C ARG A 256 -10.17 -1.91 5.82
N PHE A 257 -10.24 -1.95 4.51
CA PHE A 257 -11.12 -1.16 3.69
C PHE A 257 -12.11 -2.08 2.99
N SER A 258 -13.39 -1.73 3.01
CA SER A 258 -14.43 -2.45 2.27
C SER A 258 -15.55 -1.48 1.90
N PHE A 259 -15.71 -1.20 0.61
CA PHE A 259 -16.72 -0.26 0.12
C PHE A 259 -16.97 -0.49 -1.38
N ASP A 260 -18.03 0.13 -1.90
CA ASP A 260 -18.29 0.20 -3.34
C ASP A 260 -17.61 1.43 -3.95
N ILE A 261 -16.80 1.24 -4.99
CA ILE A 261 -16.23 2.34 -5.76
C ILE A 261 -17.36 2.95 -6.62
N LEU A 262 -17.87 4.10 -6.19
CA LEU A 262 -18.96 4.83 -6.86
C LEU A 262 -18.41 6.10 -7.55
N GLY A 263 -18.83 6.38 -8.78
CA GLY A 263 -18.39 7.59 -9.50
C GLY A 263 -18.75 7.60 -10.98
N PHE A 264 -18.61 8.73 -11.65
CA PHE A 264 -19.06 8.91 -13.04
C PHE A 264 -18.00 8.53 -14.10
N ASP A 265 -16.77 8.29 -13.68
CA ASP A 265 -15.61 8.26 -14.57
C ASP A 265 -14.99 6.85 -14.72
N ALA A 266 -15.82 5.80 -14.83
CA ALA A 266 -15.30 4.49 -15.23
C ALA A 266 -14.72 4.56 -16.65
N LYS A 267 -13.53 4.01 -16.82
CA LYS A 267 -12.92 3.80 -18.13
C LYS A 267 -12.38 2.39 -18.20
N VAL A 268 -12.81 1.65 -19.21
CA VAL A 268 -12.28 0.33 -19.55
C VAL A 268 -11.95 0.34 -21.03
N SER A 269 -10.72 -0.04 -21.40
CA SER A 269 -10.35 -0.05 -22.82
C SER A 269 -11.10 -1.16 -23.56
N ALA A 270 -11.49 -0.91 -24.82
CA ALA A 270 -12.09 -1.94 -25.68
C ALA A 270 -11.20 -3.18 -25.84
N LYS A 271 -9.88 -3.01 -25.73
CA LYS A 271 -8.91 -4.12 -25.72
C LYS A 271 -9.06 -4.97 -24.45
N THR A 272 -9.32 -4.34 -23.30
CA THR A 272 -9.61 -5.04 -22.05
C THR A 272 -10.92 -5.82 -22.14
N GLU A 273 -11.99 -5.21 -22.66
CA GLU A 273 -13.28 -5.90 -22.83
C GLU A 273 -13.15 -7.08 -23.79
N LYS A 274 -12.41 -6.93 -24.89
CA LYS A 274 -12.06 -8.04 -25.78
C LYS A 274 -11.25 -9.13 -25.06
N PHE A 275 -10.37 -8.74 -24.13
CA PHE A 275 -9.58 -9.68 -23.33
C PHE A 275 -10.46 -10.48 -22.36
N ILE A 276 -11.44 -9.82 -21.74
CA ILE A 276 -12.43 -10.43 -20.84
C ILE A 276 -13.46 -11.26 -21.62
N GLY A 277 -13.74 -10.89 -22.87
CA GLY A 277 -14.80 -11.48 -23.69
C GLY A 277 -16.18 -10.88 -23.42
N MET A 278 -16.29 -9.87 -22.55
CA MET A 278 -17.54 -9.21 -22.16
C MET A 278 -17.32 -7.72 -21.92
N PRO A 279 -18.31 -6.85 -22.21
CA PRO A 279 -18.23 -5.44 -21.82
C PRO A 279 -18.35 -5.25 -20.31
N VAL A 280 -17.79 -4.16 -19.81
CA VAL A 280 -17.85 -3.79 -18.39
C VAL A 280 -18.99 -2.80 -18.14
N GLU A 281 -19.76 -3.03 -17.08
CA GLU A 281 -20.79 -2.08 -16.65
C GLU A 281 -20.15 -0.85 -15.99
N CYS A 282 -20.31 0.31 -16.64
CA CYS A 282 -19.57 1.54 -16.33
C CYS A 282 -20.46 2.70 -15.85
N ASP A 283 -21.68 2.46 -15.40
CA ASP A 283 -22.55 3.56 -14.92
C ASP A 283 -22.15 4.05 -13.51
N ALA A 284 -22.71 5.20 -13.10
CA ALA A 284 -22.34 5.83 -11.83
C ALA A 284 -22.95 5.21 -10.57
N LYS A 285 -24.01 4.41 -10.75
CA LYS A 285 -24.77 3.76 -9.68
C LYS A 285 -24.30 2.34 -9.41
N THR A 286 -23.79 1.68 -10.44
CA THR A 286 -23.22 0.34 -10.34
C THR A 286 -21.87 0.43 -9.66
N GLY A 287 -21.85 -0.01 -8.41
CA GLY A 287 -20.65 -0.05 -7.59
C GLY A 287 -19.72 -1.17 -8.01
N TRP A 288 -18.42 -0.92 -7.86
CA TRP A 288 -17.41 -1.98 -7.91
C TRP A 288 -17.03 -2.29 -6.46
N PRO A 289 -17.53 -3.40 -5.87
CA PRO A 289 -17.14 -3.78 -4.52
C PRO A 289 -15.63 -4.00 -4.46
N ILE A 290 -14.96 -3.25 -3.59
CA ILE A 290 -13.54 -3.41 -3.31
C ILE A 290 -13.36 -3.72 -1.83
N GLY A 291 -12.51 -4.70 -1.55
CA GLY A 291 -12.13 -5.09 -0.20
C GLY A 291 -10.65 -5.37 -0.16
N PHE A 292 -9.92 -4.68 0.70
CA PHE A 292 -8.48 -4.87 0.86
C PHE A 292 -8.04 -4.49 2.26
N TRP A 293 -6.84 -4.88 2.60
CA TRP A 293 -6.18 -4.42 3.80
C TRP A 293 -4.80 -3.87 3.49
N ILE A 294 -4.37 -2.90 4.31
CA ILE A 294 -3.01 -2.36 4.34
C ILE A 294 -2.45 -2.65 5.72
N GLY A 295 -1.26 -3.25 5.80
CA GLY A 295 -0.70 -3.68 7.07
C GLY A 295 0.71 -4.20 6.93
N GLY A 296 1.20 -4.94 7.92
CA GLY A 296 2.58 -5.43 7.86
C GLY A 296 3.61 -4.29 7.90
N TRP A 297 3.27 -3.18 8.56
CA TRP A 297 3.99 -1.92 8.48
C TRP A 297 5.46 -2.04 8.89
N ASP A 298 6.34 -1.48 8.07
CA ASP A 298 7.75 -1.32 8.35
C ASP A 298 8.08 0.16 8.50
N PRO A 299 8.19 0.67 9.73
CA PRO A 299 8.51 2.08 9.98
C PRO A 299 9.92 2.50 9.53
N ASP A 300 10.89 1.59 9.46
CA ASP A 300 12.22 1.89 8.91
C ASP A 300 12.19 1.98 7.40
N LEU A 301 11.40 1.15 6.72
CA LEU A 301 11.30 1.19 5.25
C LEU A 301 10.19 2.10 4.73
N LEU A 302 9.34 2.61 5.62
CA LEU A 302 8.10 3.31 5.30
C LEU A 302 7.23 2.50 4.34
N ALA A 303 7.16 1.19 4.54
CA ALA A 303 6.47 0.27 3.62
C ALA A 303 5.34 -0.48 4.33
N ALA A 304 4.33 -0.88 3.55
CA ALA A 304 3.23 -1.70 4.01
C ALA A 304 2.83 -2.71 2.93
N HIS A 305 2.35 -3.87 3.36
CA HIS A 305 1.75 -4.85 2.47
C HIS A 305 0.28 -4.51 2.22
N VAL A 306 -0.14 -4.75 0.97
CA VAL A 306 -1.52 -4.60 0.52
C VAL A 306 -1.97 -5.94 -0.03
N GLU A 307 -3.13 -6.42 0.39
CA GLU A 307 -3.78 -7.57 -0.23
C GLU A 307 -5.30 -7.36 -0.24
N GLY A 308 -5.93 -7.73 -1.36
CA GLY A 308 -7.36 -7.55 -1.51
C GLY A 308 -7.92 -8.02 -2.84
N SER A 309 -9.13 -7.56 -3.12
CA SER A 309 -9.84 -7.86 -4.35
C SER A 309 -10.81 -6.76 -4.74
N VAL A 310 -11.09 -6.69 -6.04
CA VAL A 310 -12.15 -5.85 -6.61
C VAL A 310 -13.05 -6.71 -7.49
N ARG A 311 -14.36 -6.46 -7.41
CA ARG A 311 -15.41 -7.06 -8.22
C ARG A 311 -15.94 -6.03 -9.20
N ILE A 312 -15.87 -6.33 -10.49
CA ILE A 312 -16.25 -5.43 -11.58
C ILE A 312 -17.43 -6.07 -12.33
N PRO A 313 -18.63 -5.49 -12.27
CA PRO A 313 -19.80 -6.03 -12.96
C PRO A 313 -19.62 -6.01 -14.49
N LEU A 314 -20.07 -7.07 -15.15
CA LEU A 314 -19.99 -7.25 -16.60
C LEU A 314 -21.41 -7.34 -17.19
N THR A 315 -21.59 -6.86 -18.42
CA THR A 315 -22.87 -7.01 -19.12
C THR A 315 -22.85 -8.24 -20.01
N SER A 316 -23.91 -9.05 -19.97
CA SER A 316 -24.14 -10.08 -21.00
C SER A 316 -24.37 -9.39 -22.35
N SER A 317 -23.56 -9.74 -23.34
CA SER A 317 -23.75 -9.33 -24.74
C SER A 317 -25.04 -9.88 -25.34
#